data_AF-A0A0U3EBS8-F1
#
_entry.id   AF-A0A0U3EBS8-F1
#
_cell.length_a   1.000
_cell.length_b   1.000
_cell.length_c   1.000
_cell.angle_alpha   90.00
_cell.angle_beta   90.00
_cell.angle_gamma   90.00
#
_symmetry.space_group_name_H-M   'P 1'
#
loop_
_entity.id
_entity.type
_entity.pdbx_description
1 polymer ?
#
loop_
_entity_poly.entity_id
_entity_poly.type
_entity_poly.pdbx_seq_one_letter_code
_entity_poly.pdbx_strand_id
1 'polypeptide(L)'
;MARFPLPASKIPVLGRILAEAAADPDKREALCRNPAAVLAAAGLPANLTALFDFKILVETAETRQVVLPFRYNAEKLARGDAAYLQEIESGLGQSTAAGPLH
;
A
#
# COMPACT_ATOMS: atom_id res chain seq x y z
N MET A 1 6.73 -3.96 11.62
CA MET A 1 6.35 -3.66 10.22
C MET A 1 6.93 -4.75 9.34
N ALA A 2 6.09 -5.51 8.63
CA ALA A 2 6.57 -6.36 7.54
C ALA A 2 7.17 -5.40 6.50
N ARG A 3 8.50 -5.33 6.45
CA ARG A 3 9.21 -4.50 5.48
C ARG A 3 8.98 -5.16 4.13
N PHE A 4 8.28 -4.48 3.24
CA PHE A 4 8.12 -4.94 1.86
C PHE A 4 9.54 -5.24 1.33
N PRO A 5 9.85 -6.49 0.92
CA PRO A 5 11.21 -6.90 0.58
C PRO A 5 11.63 -6.38 -0.80
N LEU A 6 11.28 -5.14 -1.10
CA LEU A 6 11.62 -4.47 -2.34
C LEU A 6 12.98 -3.77 -2.17
N PRO A 7 13.93 -4.01 -3.08
CA PRO A 7 15.15 -3.24 -3.11
C PRO A 7 14.81 -1.75 -3.27
N ALA A 8 15.49 -0.87 -2.54
CA ALA A 8 15.23 0.57 -2.60
C ALA A 8 15.29 1.13 -4.04
N SER A 9 16.12 0.53 -4.90
CA SER A 9 16.24 0.87 -6.32
C SER A 9 14.98 0.60 -7.15
N LYS A 10 14.05 -0.22 -6.67
CA LYS A 10 12.80 -0.58 -7.37
C LYS A 10 11.58 0.16 -6.81
N ILE A 11 11.72 0.89 -5.69
CA ILE A 11 10.66 1.74 -5.13
C ILE A 11 10.15 2.77 -6.16
N PRO A 12 11.00 3.49 -6.91
CA PRO A 12 10.53 4.48 -7.88
C PRO A 12 9.72 3.85 -9.02
N VAL A 13 10.11 2.64 -9.45
CA VAL A 13 9.40 1.91 -10.51
C VAL A 13 8.00 1.52 -10.05
N LEU A 14 7.87 1.01 -8.82
CA LEU A 14 6.57 0.69 -8.24
C LEU A 14 5.71 1.95 -8.10
N GLY A 15 6.27 3.05 -7.58
CA GLY A 15 5.58 4.32 -7.45
C GLY A 15 5.05 4.83 -8.79
N ARG A 16 5.84 4.69 -9.87
CA ARG A 16 5.42 5.06 -11.22
C ARG A 16 4.24 4.22 -11.72
N ILE A 17 4.27 2.90 -11.53
CA ILE A 17 3.15 2.01 -11.94
C ILE A 17 1.85 2.42 -11.24
N LEU A 18 1.94 2.70 -9.94
CA LEU A 18 0.79 3.13 -9.15
C LEU A 18 0.26 4.50 -9.59
N ALA A 19 1.16 5.46 -9.87
CA ALA A 19 0.78 6.77 -10.38
C ALA A 19 0.12 6.68 -11.76
N GLU A 20 0.65 5.84 -12.66
CA GLU A 20 0.07 5.61 -13.97
C GLU A 20 -1.30 4.93 -13.87
N ALA A 21 -1.47 3.93 -12.99
CA ALA A 21 -2.77 3.30 -12.73
C ALA A 21 -3.78 4.23 -12.03
N ALA A 22 -3.32 5.26 -11.32
CA ALA A 22 -4.22 6.27 -10.75
C ALA A 22 -4.77 7.22 -11.83
N ALA A 23 -3.95 7.56 -12.83
CA ALA A 23 -4.30 8.48 -13.90
C ALA A 23 -5.01 7.83 -15.10
N ASP A 24 -4.74 6.53 -15.35
CA ASP A 24 -5.19 5.80 -16.53
C ASP A 24 -6.07 4.59 -16.15
N PRO A 25 -7.37 4.61 -16.50
CA PRO A 25 -8.30 3.52 -16.19
C PRO A 25 -7.90 2.17 -16.79
N ASP A 26 -7.28 2.14 -17.97
CA ASP A 26 -6.92 0.89 -18.66
C ASP A 26 -5.72 0.23 -17.98
N LYS A 27 -4.73 1.05 -17.59
CA LYS A 27 -3.59 0.58 -16.78
C LYS A 27 -4.04 0.12 -15.40
N ARG A 28 -5.04 0.79 -14.82
CA ARG A 28 -5.66 0.36 -13.57
C ARG A 28 -6.32 -1.01 -13.72
N GLU A 29 -7.12 -1.21 -14.76
CA GLU A 29 -7.77 -2.50 -15.00
C GLU A 29 -6.73 -3.61 -15.23
N ALA A 30 -5.68 -3.34 -15.99
CA ALA A 30 -4.57 -4.27 -16.20
C ALA A 30 -3.89 -4.66 -14.87
N LEU A 31 -3.63 -3.66 -14.01
CA LEU A 31 -3.01 -3.87 -12.70
C LEU A 31 -3.95 -4.65 -11.75
N CYS A 32 -5.26 -4.41 -11.78
CA CYS A 32 -6.25 -5.14 -11.00
C CYS A 32 -6.43 -6.59 -11.49
N ARG A 33 -6.43 -6.81 -12.81
CA ARG A 33 -6.66 -8.14 -13.42
C ARG A 33 -5.46 -9.05 -13.25
N ASN A 34 -4.23 -8.54 -13.45
CA ASN A 34 -3.02 -9.35 -13.33
C ASN A 34 -1.83 -8.50 -12.82
N PRO A 35 -1.78 -8.22 -11.51
CA PRO A 35 -0.72 -7.40 -10.92
C PRO A 35 0.66 -8.02 -11.12
N ALA A 36 0.77 -9.36 -11.09
CA ALA A 36 2.04 -10.05 -11.31
C ALA A 36 2.61 -9.79 -12.71
N ALA A 37 1.76 -9.84 -13.75
CA ALA A 37 2.20 -9.56 -15.12
C ALA A 37 2.66 -8.10 -15.29
N VAL A 38 1.93 -7.14 -14.72
CA VAL A 38 2.29 -5.71 -14.81
C VAL A 38 3.60 -5.42 -14.07
N LEU A 39 3.77 -5.98 -12.87
CA LEU A 39 5.01 -5.82 -12.09
C LEU A 39 6.21 -6.53 -12.75
N ALA A 40 5.99 -7.71 -13.33
CA ALA A 40 7.03 -8.42 -14.07
C ALA A 40 7.47 -7.66 -15.33
N ALA A 41 6.53 -7.08 -16.09
CA ALA A 41 6.82 -6.24 -17.26
C ALA A 41 7.65 -5.00 -16.89
N ALA A 42 7.47 -4.46 -15.68
CA ALA A 42 8.29 -3.37 -15.14
C ALA A 42 9.65 -3.82 -14.56
N GLY A 43 9.98 -5.11 -14.68
CA GLY A 43 11.25 -5.68 -14.23
C GLY A 43 11.33 -5.84 -12.71
N LEU A 44 10.20 -6.03 -12.03
CA LEU A 44 10.21 -6.47 -10.63
C LEU A 44 10.47 -7.99 -10.55
N PRO A 45 11.22 -8.45 -9.54
CA PRO A 45 11.56 -9.85 -9.40
C PRO A 45 10.33 -10.75 -9.19
N ALA A 46 10.26 -11.90 -9.88
CA ALA A 46 9.12 -12.82 -9.77
C ALA A 46 8.93 -13.40 -8.35
N ASN A 47 10.02 -13.54 -7.59
CA ASN A 47 9.98 -13.92 -6.18
C ASN A 47 9.33 -12.83 -5.30
N LEU A 48 9.33 -11.56 -5.72
CA LEU A 48 8.62 -10.51 -5.00
C LEU A 48 7.11 -10.57 -5.25
N THR A 49 6.70 -10.88 -6.48
CA THR A 49 5.28 -11.04 -6.83
C THR A 49 4.66 -12.33 -6.30
N ALA A 50 5.48 -13.36 -6.08
CA ALA A 50 5.02 -14.66 -5.56
C ALA A 50 4.83 -14.71 -4.04
N LEU A 51 5.39 -13.74 -3.29
CA LEU A 51 5.32 -13.70 -1.83
C LEU A 51 4.01 -13.10 -1.29
N PHE A 52 3.15 -12.55 -2.14
CA PHE A 52 1.98 -11.79 -1.72
C PHE A 52 0.78 -12.05 -2.63
N ASP A 53 -0.38 -12.23 -2.00
CA ASP A 53 -1.66 -11.99 -2.67
C ASP A 53 -1.88 -10.48 -2.75
N PHE A 54 -1.65 -9.90 -3.93
CA PHE A 54 -1.92 -8.49 -4.17
C PHE A 54 -3.42 -8.29 -4.34
N LYS A 55 -4.04 -7.56 -3.41
CA LYS A 55 -5.41 -7.05 -3.57
C LYS A 55 -5.37 -5.56 -3.80
N ILE A 56 -5.85 -5.13 -4.97
CA ILE A 56 -6.00 -3.71 -5.29
C ILE A 56 -7.38 -3.27 -4.86
N LEU A 57 -7.42 -2.33 -3.93
CA LEU A 57 -8.65 -1.75 -3.42
C LEU A 57 -8.76 -0.34 -3.98
N VAL A 58 -9.89 -0.04 -4.61
CA VAL A 58 -10.20 1.28 -5.12
C VAL A 58 -11.32 1.84 -4.26
N GLU A 59 -11.06 2.99 -3.63
CA GLU A 59 -12.09 3.72 -2.91
C GLU A 59 -13.01 4.41 -3.91
N THR A 60 -14.32 4.34 -3.66
CA THR A 60 -15.34 5.11 -4.39
C THR A 60 -15.94 6.15 -3.46
N ALA A 61 -16.77 7.06 -3.98
CA ALA A 61 -17.49 8.02 -3.13
C ALA A 61 -18.34 7.35 -2.03
N GLU A 62 -18.68 6.07 -2.21
CA GLU A 62 -19.54 5.28 -1.33
C GLU A 62 -18.76 4.23 -0.51
N THR A 63 -17.46 4.03 -0.79
CA THR A 63 -16.67 2.98 -0.16
C THR A 63 -15.33 3.49 0.35
N ARG A 64 -15.09 3.31 1.65
CA ARG A 64 -13.80 3.59 2.30
C ARG A 64 -13.16 2.29 2.76
N GLN A 65 -11.89 2.11 2.45
CA GLN A 65 -11.15 0.89 2.73
C GLN A 65 -10.14 1.17 3.84
N VAL A 66 -10.21 0.42 4.93
CA VAL A 66 -9.28 0.57 6.05
C VAL A 66 -8.39 -0.66 6.13
N VAL A 67 -7.08 -0.44 6.13
CA VAL A 67 -6.10 -1.52 6.31
C VAL A 67 -5.90 -1.73 7.81
N LEU A 68 -6.25 -2.92 8.30
CA LEU A 68 -5.95 -3.33 9.67
C LEU A 68 -4.58 -4.03 9.72
N PRO A 69 -3.60 -3.48 10.45
CA PRO A 69 -2.33 -4.16 10.68
C PRO A 69 -2.51 -5.56 11.27
N PHE A 70 -1.77 -6.54 10.73
CA PHE A 70 -1.81 -7.93 11.18
C PHE A 70 -1.43 -8.12 12.66
N ARG A 71 -0.66 -7.19 13.25
CA ARG A 71 -0.29 -7.22 14.67
C ARG A 71 -0.27 -5.82 15.27
N TYR A 72 -0.99 -5.67 16.37
CA TYR A 72 -0.86 -4.53 17.28
C TYR A 72 0.02 -4.91 18.47
N ASN A 73 0.65 -3.90 19.08
CA ASN A 73 1.38 -4.08 20.34
C ASN A 73 0.37 -4.11 21.49
N ALA A 74 0.05 -5.33 21.93
CA ALA A 74 -0.97 -5.59 22.96
C ALA A 74 -0.70 -4.83 24.27
N GLU A 75 0.57 -4.69 24.67
CA GLU A 75 0.91 -3.98 25.91
C GLU A 75 0.68 -2.47 25.83
N LYS A 76 0.96 -1.86 24.66
CA LYS A 76 0.70 -0.44 24.44
C LYS A 76 -0.79 -0.15 24.33
N LEU A 77 -1.53 -1.08 23.72
CA LEU A 77 -2.99 -1.01 23.63
C LEU A 77 -3.63 -1.11 25.03
N ALA A 78 -3.21 -2.09 25.83
CA ALA A 78 -3.73 -2.31 27.19
C ALA A 78 -3.47 -1.13 28.13
N ARG A 79 -2.38 -0.38 27.91
CA ARG A 79 -2.03 0.82 28.66
C ARG A 79 -2.67 2.10 28.15
N GLY A 80 -3.43 2.04 27.04
CA GLY A 80 -4.02 3.23 26.44
C GLY A 80 -2.98 4.28 26.05
N ASP A 81 -1.82 3.85 25.56
CA ASP A 81 -0.73 4.74 25.16
C ASP A 81 -1.21 5.70 24.07
N ALA A 82 -1.38 6.97 24.42
CA ALA A 82 -2.00 7.97 23.55
C ALA A 82 -1.22 8.18 22.25
N ALA A 83 0.12 8.16 22.31
CA ALA A 83 0.95 8.30 21.11
C ALA A 83 0.77 7.09 20.19
N TYR A 84 0.72 5.89 20.76
CA TYR A 84 0.51 4.66 19.99
C TYR A 84 -0.90 4.57 19.40
N LEU A 85 -1.93 4.99 20.13
CA LEU A 85 -3.30 5.07 19.63
C LEU A 85 -3.42 6.11 18.50
N GLN A 86 -2.72 7.23 18.61
CA GLN A 86 -2.68 8.26 17.58
C GLN A 86 -1.91 7.80 16.32
N GLU A 87 -0.84 7.00 16.48
CA GLU A 87 -0.17 6.32 15.36
C GLU A 87 -1.10 5.32 14.66
N ILE A 88 -1.90 4.56 15.43
CA ILE A 88 -2.89 3.63 14.88
C ILE A 88 -3.97 4.41 14.13
N GLU A 89 -4.56 5.45 14.75
CA GLU A 89 -5.57 6.31 14.13
C GLU A 89 -5.05 6.95 12.83
N SER A 90 -3.81 7.44 12.85
CA SER A 90 -3.16 8.01 11.67
C SER A 90 -2.89 6.97 10.56
N GLY A 91 -2.64 5.72 10.94
CA GLY A 91 -2.46 4.60 10.00
C GLY A 91 -3.77 4.01 9.48
N LEU A 92 -4.88 4.21 10.20
CA LEU A 92 -6.21 3.76 9.81
C LEU A 92 -6.81 4.74 8.79
N GLY A 93 -6.55 4.49 7.50
CA GLY A 93 -7.25 5.17 6.41
C GLY A 93 -6.53 6.38 5.80
N GLN A 94 -5.19 6.44 5.88
CA GLN A 94 -4.40 7.33 5.03
C GLN A 94 -3.41 6.54 4.14
N SER A 95 -3.77 6.47 2.86
CA SER A 95 -2.81 6.85 1.81
C SER A 95 -2.27 8.22 2.20
N THR A 96 -0.98 8.31 2.51
CA THR A 96 -0.30 9.59 2.71
C THR A 96 -0.34 10.36 1.39
N ALA A 97 -1.39 11.16 1.17
CA ALA A 97 -1.26 12.34 0.34
C ALA A 97 -0.23 13.21 1.05
N ALA A 98 0.91 13.42 0.40
CA ALA A 98 1.95 14.32 0.87
C ALA A 98 1.30 15.64 1.33
N GLY A 99 1.50 15.98 2.60
CA GLY A 99 1.15 17.30 3.11
C GLY A 99 1.94 18.38 2.35
N PRO A 100 1.40 19.60 2.25
CA PRO A 100 2.06 20.68 1.55
C PRO A 100 3.37 21.04 2.26
N LEU A 101 4.44 21.17 1.47
CA LEU A 101 5.68 21.78 1.91
C LEU A 101 5.41 23.29 2.10
N HIS A 102 5.47 23.75 3.35
CA HIS A 102 5.67 25.16 3.69
C HIS A 102 7.11 25.36 4.16
#